data_AF-A0A519WCI5-F1
#
_entry.id   AF-A0A519WCI5-F1
#
_cell.length_a   1.000
_cell.length_b   1.000
_cell.length_c   1.000
_cell.angle_alpha   90.00
_cell.angle_beta   90.00
_cell.angle_gamma   90.00
#
_symmetry.space_group_name_H-M   'P 1'
#
loop_
_entity.id
_entity.type
_entity.pdbx_description
1 polymer ?
#
loop_
_entity_poly.entity_id
_entity_poly.type
_entity_poly.pdbx_seq_one_letter_code
_entity_poly.pdbx_strand_id
1 'polypeptide(L)'
;MKRINLLLISLATITFMACEKYTDVTPKGSLIVETATQFHEMVSLPNRSYPINNFQYLSDDQWMREANVIGRTPNIDIINFTFNETADRVSLLGASSFYSQAYAYINRWNTIISLVDNSKGDNAIKQLAKAEAKVYRAHDHFLLVNHYAKAYDPQTAATDGGICIMDKFDLEAQPRKSTVAQVYDFIQKDIDDALPFLQEKPLDVYHPSLAFAYALKAKVHLFKLEIAEAKAAAEKSLSYNSQIFDMVLYAAEGGPSVKAITAGNNPEVLSYMYMTGNTELNIAYINIISPELRTLFGNNDARFNLFYNSTHPSNLDQGSNTAYWGTLFTRFFMPTVGMKTTEVYLMLAECFARENKFQEAVDILNKLRAKRI
;
A
#
# COMPACT_ATOMS: atom_id res chain seq x y z
N MET A 1 70.38 -20.08 -15.93
CA MET A 1 69.29 -21.09 -15.97
C MET A 1 68.78 -21.52 -14.60
N LYS A 2 69.63 -21.88 -13.61
CA LYS A 2 69.15 -22.27 -12.26
C LYS A 2 68.36 -21.21 -11.48
N ARG A 3 68.64 -19.91 -11.68
CA ARG A 3 67.91 -18.81 -11.01
C ARG A 3 66.54 -18.46 -11.64
N ILE A 4 66.36 -18.76 -12.94
CA ILE A 4 65.10 -18.54 -13.67
C ILE A 4 64.08 -19.61 -13.29
N ASN A 5 64.52 -20.86 -13.10
CA ASN A 5 63.65 -21.95 -12.66
C ASN A 5 63.16 -21.77 -11.21
N LEU A 6 63.97 -21.17 -10.32
CA LEU A 6 63.50 -20.84 -8.95
C LEU A 6 62.42 -19.73 -8.97
N LEU A 7 62.57 -18.74 -9.86
CA LEU A 7 61.60 -17.65 -10.03
C LEU A 7 60.26 -18.13 -10.60
N LEU A 8 60.30 -19.06 -11.57
CA LEU A 8 59.10 -19.69 -12.14
C LEU A 8 58.37 -20.60 -11.15
N ILE A 9 59.09 -21.32 -10.28
CA ILE A 9 58.49 -22.15 -9.22
C ILE A 9 57.88 -21.27 -8.12
N SER A 10 58.52 -20.14 -7.76
CA SER A 10 57.94 -19.18 -6.80
C SER A 10 56.73 -18.41 -7.35
N LEU A 11 56.62 -18.25 -8.67
CA LEU A 11 55.48 -17.58 -9.30
C LEU A 11 54.27 -18.52 -9.46
N ALA A 12 54.53 -19.83 -9.66
CA ALA A 12 53.49 -20.86 -9.74
C ALA A 12 52.87 -21.24 -8.38
N THR A 13 53.54 -20.99 -7.26
CA THR A 13 52.98 -21.22 -5.92
C THR A 13 52.08 -20.08 -5.44
N ILE A 14 52.15 -18.89 -6.05
CA ILE A 14 51.28 -17.75 -5.71
C ILE A 14 49.89 -17.88 -6.36
N THR A 15 49.74 -18.66 -7.43
CA THR A 15 48.45 -18.84 -8.13
C THR A 15 47.49 -19.84 -7.47
N PHE A 16 47.90 -20.54 -6.41
CA PHE A 16 47.05 -21.50 -5.68
C PHE A 16 46.54 -21.00 -4.32
N MET A 17 46.83 -19.75 -3.92
CA MET A 17 46.17 -19.10 -2.79
C MET A 17 44.94 -18.31 -3.26
N ALA A 18 44.00 -18.99 -3.92
CA ALA A 18 42.65 -18.47 -4.03
C ALA A 18 42.01 -18.55 -2.64
N CYS A 19 41.80 -17.40 -2.01
CA CYS A 19 41.13 -17.30 -0.72
C CYS A 19 39.64 -17.63 -0.83
N GLU A 20 39.26 -18.91 -0.86
CA GLU A 20 37.84 -19.33 -0.74
C GLU A 20 37.22 -18.84 0.58
N LYS A 21 38.02 -18.65 1.64
CA LYS A 21 37.54 -18.22 2.96
C LYS A 21 37.13 -16.75 3.10
N TYR A 22 37.42 -15.90 2.11
CA TYR A 22 37.01 -14.48 2.18
C TYR A 22 35.59 -14.26 1.68
N THR A 23 35.06 -15.17 0.85
CA THR A 23 33.68 -15.13 0.34
C THR A 23 32.69 -15.87 1.25
N ASP A 24 33.17 -16.76 2.11
CA ASP A 24 32.36 -17.51 3.09
C ASP A 24 32.34 -16.87 4.49
N VAL A 25 32.51 -15.55 4.58
CA VAL A 25 32.29 -14.85 5.85
C VAL A 25 30.80 -14.63 6.00
N THR A 26 30.13 -15.54 6.71
CA THR A 26 28.78 -15.27 7.21
C THR A 26 28.81 -13.97 8.01
N PRO A 27 28.08 -12.91 7.61
CA PRO A 27 28.15 -11.65 8.33
C PRO A 27 27.71 -11.86 9.78
N LYS A 28 28.61 -11.62 10.74
CA LYS A 28 28.28 -11.66 12.17
C LYS A 28 27.15 -10.66 12.43
N GLY A 29 25.99 -11.16 12.84
CA GLY A 29 24.78 -10.37 13.09
C GLY A 29 23.74 -10.39 11.97
N SER A 30 23.99 -11.07 10.85
CA SER A 30 22.95 -11.36 9.85
C SER A 30 22.28 -12.71 10.16
N LEU A 31 20.95 -12.71 10.27
CA LEU A 31 20.18 -13.95 10.32
C LEU A 31 20.21 -14.55 8.91
N ILE A 32 20.93 -15.66 8.72
CA ILE A 32 20.77 -16.44 7.48
C ILE A 32 19.36 -17.02 7.50
N VAL A 33 18.59 -16.75 6.46
CA VAL A 33 17.25 -17.28 6.28
C VAL A 33 17.39 -18.66 5.66
N GLU A 34 17.22 -19.71 6.46
CA GLU A 34 17.42 -21.10 6.03
C GLU A 34 16.12 -21.94 6.06
N THR A 35 15.10 -21.47 6.77
CA THR A 35 13.88 -22.25 7.02
C THR A 35 12.63 -21.59 6.44
N ALA A 36 11.65 -22.40 6.07
CA ALA A 36 10.35 -21.94 5.59
C ALA A 36 9.66 -21.02 6.60
N THR A 37 9.79 -21.30 7.91
CA THR A 37 9.27 -20.45 8.98
C THR A 37 9.93 -19.07 9.00
N GLN A 38 11.25 -18.99 8.86
CA GLN A 38 11.93 -17.68 8.78
C GLN A 38 11.49 -16.89 7.54
N PHE A 39 11.28 -17.56 6.40
CA PHE A 39 10.71 -16.90 5.22
C PHE A 39 9.27 -16.42 5.43
N HIS A 40 8.45 -17.19 6.15
CA HIS A 40 7.10 -16.77 6.53
C HIS A 40 7.14 -15.58 7.48
N GLU A 41 8.00 -15.59 8.50
CA GLU A 41 8.23 -14.46 9.40
C GLU A 41 8.69 -13.20 8.66
N MET A 42 9.44 -13.34 7.56
CA MET A 42 9.81 -12.20 6.71
C MET A 42 8.61 -11.57 5.99
N VAL A 43 7.47 -12.24 5.85
CA VAL A 43 6.27 -11.61 5.31
C VAL A 43 5.77 -10.52 6.27
N SER A 44 5.81 -10.79 7.58
CA SER A 44 5.49 -9.80 8.61
C SER A 44 6.46 -8.63 8.53
N LEU A 45 5.95 -7.44 8.20
CA LEU A 45 6.74 -6.22 8.10
C LEU A 45 6.12 -5.10 8.94
N PRO A 46 6.38 -5.08 10.26
CA PRO A 46 6.01 -3.97 11.11
C PRO A 46 6.60 -2.66 10.57
N ASN A 47 5.80 -1.61 10.52
CA ASN A 47 6.14 -0.30 9.94
C ASN A 47 6.24 -0.24 8.41
N ARG A 48 5.69 -1.22 7.68
CA ARG A 48 5.44 -1.06 6.23
C ARG A 48 4.63 0.22 6.00
N SER A 49 5.20 1.18 5.28
CA SER A 49 4.59 2.48 5.04
C SER A 49 4.78 2.93 3.60
N TYR A 50 3.83 3.74 3.11
CA TYR A 50 3.87 4.29 1.77
C TYR A 50 3.77 5.81 1.84
N PRO A 51 4.90 6.52 1.81
CA PRO A 51 4.89 7.97 1.88
C PRO A 51 3.98 8.58 0.81
N ILE A 52 3.10 9.51 1.19
CA ILE A 52 2.19 10.20 0.26
C ILE A 52 2.72 11.54 -0.24
N ASN A 53 3.95 11.90 0.15
CA ASN A 53 4.58 13.12 -0.33
C ASN A 53 4.63 13.12 -1.86
N ASN A 54 4.54 14.31 -2.45
CA ASN A 54 4.52 14.52 -3.89
C ASN A 54 3.22 14.13 -4.60
N PHE A 55 2.21 13.57 -3.92
CA PHE A 55 0.92 13.28 -4.55
C PHE A 55 -0.33 13.48 -3.70
N GLN A 56 -0.19 13.69 -2.38
CA GLN A 56 -1.33 13.93 -1.49
C GLN A 56 -2.29 15.03 -1.99
N TYR A 57 -1.78 16.03 -2.70
CA TYR A 57 -2.54 17.14 -3.26
C TYR A 57 -3.02 16.92 -4.71
N LEU A 58 -2.91 15.70 -5.25
CA LEU A 58 -3.58 15.35 -6.52
C LEU A 58 -5.07 15.04 -6.34
N SER A 59 -5.50 14.82 -5.10
CA SER A 59 -6.91 14.75 -4.73
C SER A 59 -7.42 16.13 -4.33
N ASP A 60 -8.66 16.42 -4.70
CA ASP A 60 -9.44 17.59 -4.28
C ASP A 60 -9.92 17.50 -2.82
N ASP A 61 -9.64 16.41 -2.12
CA ASP A 61 -9.98 16.23 -0.70
C ASP A 61 -8.97 16.89 0.25
N GLN A 62 -7.77 17.25 -0.21
CA GLN A 62 -6.72 17.85 0.62
C GLN A 62 -6.58 19.36 0.42
N TRP A 63 -6.31 20.08 1.50
CA TRP A 63 -6.11 21.53 1.48
C TRP A 63 -4.68 21.92 1.80
N MET A 64 -4.14 22.83 0.99
CA MET A 64 -2.90 23.54 1.28
C MET A 64 -3.20 24.99 1.61
N ARG A 65 -2.59 25.49 2.69
CA ARG A 65 -2.75 26.87 3.14
C ARG A 65 -2.27 27.88 2.12
N GLU A 66 -2.93 29.03 2.03
CA GLU A 66 -2.62 30.07 1.04
C GLU A 66 -1.16 30.55 1.12
N ALA A 67 -0.62 30.72 2.34
CA ALA A 67 0.76 31.14 2.57
C ALA A 67 1.83 30.12 2.10
N ASN A 68 1.41 28.87 1.82
CA ASN A 68 2.25 27.83 1.23
C ASN A 68 2.17 27.81 -0.30
N VAL A 69 1.27 28.59 -0.90
CA VAL A 69 1.05 28.66 -2.36
C VAL A 69 1.46 30.03 -2.90
N ILE A 70 0.85 31.09 -2.38
CA ILE A 70 0.97 32.45 -2.92
C ILE A 70 2.36 32.99 -2.60
N GLY A 71 3.06 33.49 -3.64
CA GLY A 71 4.40 34.04 -3.51
C GLY A 71 5.50 32.99 -3.26
N ARG A 72 5.19 31.70 -3.39
CA ARG A 72 6.18 30.60 -3.30
C ARG A 72 6.63 30.16 -4.69
N THR A 73 7.88 29.72 -4.79
CA THR A 73 8.37 29.04 -5.98
C THR A 73 7.59 27.72 -6.14
N PRO A 74 6.95 27.46 -7.29
CA PRO A 74 6.20 26.23 -7.52
C PRO A 74 7.09 24.98 -7.33
N ASN A 75 6.61 24.06 -6.50
CA ASN A 75 7.16 22.72 -6.32
C ASN A 75 6.09 21.68 -6.67
N ILE A 76 6.42 20.38 -6.57
CA ILE A 76 5.50 19.30 -6.93
C ILE A 76 4.18 19.33 -6.13
N ASP A 77 4.21 19.70 -4.86
CA ASP A 77 2.99 19.79 -4.03
C ASP A 77 2.11 20.97 -4.47
N ILE A 78 2.72 22.12 -4.76
CA ILE A 78 2.01 23.32 -5.23
C ILE A 78 1.34 23.10 -6.59
N ILE A 79 2.05 22.51 -7.56
CA ILE A 79 1.47 22.29 -8.89
C ILE A 79 0.38 21.22 -8.88
N ASN A 80 0.47 20.25 -7.96
CA ASN A 80 -0.58 19.25 -7.79
C ASN A 80 -1.82 19.89 -7.16
N PHE A 81 -1.66 20.65 -6.08
CA PHE A 81 -2.75 21.36 -5.42
C PHE A 81 -3.46 22.36 -6.34
N THR A 82 -2.70 23.07 -7.17
CA THR A 82 -3.25 24.06 -8.12
C THR A 82 -3.68 23.45 -9.45
N PHE A 83 -3.59 22.12 -9.59
CA PHE A 83 -3.88 21.40 -10.83
C PHE A 83 -3.19 22.00 -12.06
N ASN A 84 -1.94 22.46 -11.90
CA ASN A 84 -1.20 23.07 -13.00
C ASN A 84 -0.72 21.99 -13.98
N GLU A 85 -1.50 21.78 -15.04
CA GLU A 85 -1.21 20.81 -16.10
C GLU A 85 -0.05 21.20 -17.01
N THR A 86 0.31 22.50 -17.05
CA THR A 86 1.37 23.02 -17.92
C THR A 86 2.77 22.86 -17.33
N ALA A 87 2.87 22.56 -16.03
CA ALA A 87 4.15 22.38 -15.35
C ALA A 87 4.81 21.03 -15.71
N ASP A 88 6.12 21.08 -15.92
CA ASP A 88 6.93 19.87 -16.11
C ASP A 88 7.16 19.15 -14.77
N ARG A 89 6.25 18.22 -14.45
CA ARG A 89 6.34 17.39 -13.23
C ARG A 89 7.61 16.57 -13.14
N VAL A 90 8.18 16.13 -14.27
CA VAL A 90 9.40 15.32 -14.27
C VAL A 90 10.58 16.16 -13.82
N SER A 91 10.69 17.40 -14.32
CA SER A 91 11.75 18.31 -13.88
C SER A 91 11.66 18.69 -12.40
N LEU A 92 10.44 18.69 -11.84
CA LEU A 92 10.17 19.06 -10.44
C LEU A 92 10.20 17.88 -9.47
N LEU A 93 10.17 16.65 -9.99
CA LEU A 93 10.23 15.42 -9.20
C LEU A 93 11.60 14.74 -9.39
N GLY A 94 12.62 15.24 -8.67
CA GLY A 94 13.97 14.67 -8.73
C GLY A 94 14.08 13.25 -8.16
N ALA A 95 13.21 12.88 -7.23
CA ALA A 95 13.09 11.53 -6.68
C ALA A 95 11.69 11.33 -6.08
N SER A 96 11.25 10.07 -5.98
CA SER A 96 10.05 9.71 -5.25
C SER A 96 10.35 8.67 -4.18
N SER A 97 10.05 9.03 -2.93
CA SER A 97 10.11 8.14 -1.78
C SER A 97 9.13 6.98 -1.93
N PHE A 98 7.90 7.26 -2.39
CA PHE A 98 6.89 6.23 -2.64
C PHE A 98 7.37 5.21 -3.68
N TYR A 99 7.91 5.67 -4.82
CA TYR A 99 8.45 4.79 -5.86
C TYR A 99 9.54 3.90 -5.29
N SER A 100 10.53 4.51 -4.63
CA SER A 100 11.69 3.81 -4.08
C SER A 100 11.29 2.79 -3.02
N GLN A 101 10.36 3.16 -2.14
CA GLN A 101 9.88 2.32 -1.05
C GLN A 101 9.07 1.12 -1.56
N ALA A 102 8.18 1.32 -2.54
CA ALA A 102 7.39 0.25 -3.13
C ALA A 102 8.27 -0.78 -3.85
N TYR A 103 9.28 -0.36 -4.63
CA TYR A 103 10.21 -1.31 -5.25
C TYR A 103 11.13 -2.00 -4.23
N ALA A 104 11.47 -1.35 -3.11
CA ALA A 104 12.17 -2.03 -2.02
C ALA A 104 11.31 -3.15 -1.39
N TYR A 105 10.00 -2.94 -1.24
CA TYR A 105 9.08 -4.00 -0.80
C TYR A 105 8.93 -5.11 -1.84
N ILE A 106 8.77 -4.76 -3.12
CA ILE A 106 8.73 -5.74 -4.22
C ILE A 106 9.99 -6.61 -4.21
N ASN A 107 11.17 -6.01 -4.02
CA ASN A 107 12.41 -6.77 -3.92
C ASN A 107 12.40 -7.75 -2.73
N ARG A 108 11.90 -7.33 -1.57
CA ARG A 108 11.71 -8.22 -0.40
C ARG A 108 10.80 -9.41 -0.74
N TRP A 109 9.65 -9.17 -1.37
CA TRP A 109 8.74 -10.24 -1.76
C TRP A 109 9.36 -11.18 -2.79
N ASN A 110 10.09 -10.61 -3.75
CA ASN A 110 10.85 -11.37 -4.73
C ASN A 110 11.91 -12.25 -4.08
N THR A 111 12.60 -11.79 -3.03
CA THR A 111 13.53 -12.62 -2.25
C THR A 111 12.81 -13.83 -1.65
N ILE A 112 11.65 -13.64 -1.00
CA ILE A 112 10.87 -14.74 -0.43
C ILE A 112 10.44 -15.71 -1.53
N ILE A 113 9.81 -15.21 -2.59
CA ILE A 113 9.28 -16.01 -3.71
C ILE A 113 10.37 -16.83 -4.40
N SER A 114 11.58 -16.26 -4.55
CA SER A 114 12.68 -16.91 -5.28
C SER A 114 13.43 -17.95 -4.44
N LEU A 115 13.47 -17.78 -3.11
CA LEU A 115 14.36 -18.58 -2.25
C LEU A 115 13.62 -19.60 -1.37
N VAL A 116 12.34 -19.38 -1.06
CA VAL A 116 11.62 -20.19 -0.07
C VAL A 116 11.52 -21.68 -0.46
N ASP A 117 11.44 -22.00 -1.75
CA ASP A 117 11.33 -23.39 -2.24
C ASP A 117 12.56 -24.24 -1.81
N ASN A 118 13.75 -23.61 -1.75
CA ASN A 118 15.02 -24.24 -1.38
C ASN A 118 15.28 -24.26 0.13
N SER A 119 14.40 -23.67 0.95
CA SER A 119 14.54 -23.65 2.41
C SER A 119 14.27 -25.01 3.06
N LYS A 120 14.68 -25.18 4.32
CA LYS A 120 14.34 -26.34 5.17
C LYS A 120 12.94 -26.13 5.77
N GLY A 121 12.13 -27.18 5.89
CA GLY A 121 10.82 -27.14 6.55
C GLY A 121 9.66 -27.58 5.67
N ASP A 122 8.45 -27.49 6.21
CA ASP A 122 7.22 -27.99 5.60
C ASP A 122 6.89 -27.25 4.29
N ASN A 123 6.54 -28.00 3.25
CA ASN A 123 6.08 -27.46 1.98
C ASN A 123 4.83 -26.58 2.13
N ALA A 124 3.94 -26.87 3.08
CA ALA A 124 2.77 -26.04 3.34
C ALA A 124 3.17 -24.61 3.78
N ILE A 125 4.17 -24.49 4.65
CA ILE A 125 4.68 -23.18 5.10
C ILE A 125 5.38 -22.46 3.94
N LYS A 126 6.11 -23.18 3.09
CA LYS A 126 6.73 -22.60 1.88
C LYS A 126 5.68 -22.01 0.94
N GLN A 127 4.62 -22.76 0.64
CA GLN A 127 3.54 -22.30 -0.22
C GLN A 127 2.80 -21.10 0.39
N LEU A 128 2.54 -21.11 1.70
CA LEU A 128 1.93 -20.00 2.40
C LEU A 128 2.78 -18.72 2.29
N ALA A 129 4.08 -18.79 2.65
CA ALA A 129 4.99 -17.65 2.56
C ALA A 129 5.08 -17.11 1.12
N LYS A 130 5.12 -18.00 0.12
CA LYS A 130 5.15 -17.63 -1.30
C LYS A 130 3.85 -16.94 -1.73
N ALA A 131 2.70 -17.45 -1.31
CA ALA A 131 1.39 -16.89 -1.64
C ALA A 131 1.19 -15.50 -1.02
N GLU A 132 1.52 -15.34 0.26
CA GLU A 132 1.41 -14.04 0.92
C GLU A 132 2.35 -13.00 0.30
N ALA A 133 3.58 -13.39 -0.04
CA ALA A 133 4.53 -12.53 -0.75
C ALA A 133 4.02 -12.12 -2.14
N LYS A 134 3.38 -13.04 -2.90
CA LYS A 134 2.76 -12.72 -4.19
C LYS A 134 1.63 -11.69 -4.05
N VAL A 135 0.74 -11.84 -3.07
CA VAL A 135 -0.34 -10.86 -2.85
C VAL A 135 0.20 -9.48 -2.49
N TYR A 136 1.25 -9.40 -1.68
CA TYR A 136 1.88 -8.11 -1.40
C TYR A 136 2.66 -7.53 -2.58
N ARG A 137 3.29 -8.35 -3.40
CA ARG A 137 3.91 -7.90 -4.66
C ARG A 137 2.86 -7.38 -5.63
N ALA A 138 1.72 -8.05 -5.76
CA ALA A 138 0.58 -7.59 -6.54
C ALA A 138 0.06 -6.25 -6.03
N HIS A 139 -0.09 -6.09 -4.71
CA HIS A 139 -0.52 -4.84 -4.09
C HIS A 139 0.46 -3.69 -4.39
N ASP A 140 1.77 -3.90 -4.25
CA ASP A 140 2.78 -2.87 -4.51
C ASP A 140 2.80 -2.43 -5.98
N HIS A 141 2.73 -3.38 -6.92
CA HIS A 141 2.61 -3.05 -8.35
C HIS A 141 1.29 -2.34 -8.66
N PHE A 142 0.19 -2.71 -8.00
CA PHE A 142 -1.10 -2.04 -8.16
C PHE A 142 -1.05 -0.58 -7.70
N LEU A 143 -0.43 -0.29 -6.56
CA LEU A 143 -0.26 1.08 -6.08
C LEU A 143 0.65 1.89 -7.04
N LEU A 144 1.73 1.29 -7.53
CA LEU A 144 2.65 1.94 -8.46
C LEU A 144 2.00 2.27 -9.81
N VAL A 145 1.30 1.32 -10.44
CA VAL A 145 0.70 1.55 -11.78
C VAL A 145 -0.38 2.62 -11.73
N ASN A 146 -1.20 2.63 -10.69
CA ASN A 146 -2.25 3.63 -10.52
C ASN A 146 -1.73 5.02 -10.16
N HIS A 147 -0.46 5.13 -9.78
CA HIS A 147 0.14 6.42 -9.45
C HIS A 147 1.02 6.98 -10.57
N TYR A 148 1.78 6.14 -11.28
CA TYR A 148 2.76 6.57 -12.28
C TYR A 148 2.34 6.32 -13.74
N ALA A 149 1.18 5.70 -13.97
CA ALA A 149 0.65 5.46 -15.30
C ALA A 149 -0.73 6.08 -15.46
N LYS A 150 -1.23 6.07 -16.71
CA LYS A 150 -2.63 6.40 -16.97
C LYS A 150 -3.55 5.37 -16.32
N ALA A 151 -4.78 5.79 -16.02
CA ALA A 151 -5.83 4.89 -15.62
C ALA A 151 -6.01 3.77 -16.67
N TYR A 152 -6.41 2.58 -16.22
CA TYR A 152 -6.68 1.48 -17.12
C TYR A 152 -7.87 1.84 -18.02
N ASP A 153 -7.62 1.88 -19.33
CA ASP A 153 -8.65 1.97 -20.35
C ASP A 153 -8.52 0.72 -21.24
N PRO A 154 -9.56 -0.13 -21.34
CA PRO A 154 -9.52 -1.32 -22.20
C PRO A 154 -9.13 -1.05 -23.64
N GLN A 155 -9.34 0.16 -24.15
CA GLN A 155 -9.00 0.56 -25.52
C GLN A 155 -7.53 0.90 -25.71
N THR A 156 -6.85 1.40 -24.68
CA THR A 156 -5.47 1.94 -24.80
C THR A 156 -4.46 1.26 -23.89
N ALA A 157 -4.88 0.49 -22.88
CA ALA A 157 -4.02 -0.13 -21.88
C ALA A 157 -2.91 -1.03 -22.47
N ALA A 158 -3.15 -1.62 -23.64
CA ALA A 158 -2.16 -2.43 -24.37
C ALA A 158 -1.00 -1.61 -24.97
N THR A 159 -1.15 -0.28 -25.04
CA THR A 159 -0.14 0.65 -25.59
C THR A 159 0.28 1.74 -24.62
N ASP A 160 -0.57 2.07 -23.65
CA ASP A 160 -0.24 3.04 -22.62
C ASP A 160 0.92 2.53 -21.77
N GLY A 161 1.94 3.38 -21.61
CA GLY A 161 3.11 3.05 -20.82
C GLY A 161 2.77 2.96 -19.34
N GLY A 162 2.99 1.78 -18.76
CA GLY A 162 2.81 1.46 -17.35
C GLY A 162 4.08 1.68 -16.52
N ILE A 163 4.43 0.70 -15.71
CA ILE A 163 5.62 0.69 -14.85
C ILE A 163 6.54 -0.49 -15.20
N CYS A 164 7.67 -0.63 -14.53
CA CYS A 164 8.49 -1.82 -14.63
C CYS A 164 7.88 -2.95 -13.80
N ILE A 165 7.83 -4.16 -14.36
CA ILE A 165 7.46 -5.37 -13.61
C ILE A 165 8.74 -5.98 -13.07
N MET A 166 8.79 -6.20 -11.75
CA MET A 166 9.90 -6.88 -11.09
C MET A 166 9.36 -8.21 -10.53
N ASP A 167 9.62 -9.31 -11.23
CA ASP A 167 8.98 -10.61 -11.02
C ASP A 167 9.86 -11.65 -10.28
N LYS A 168 11.13 -11.33 -10.04
CA LYS A 168 12.09 -12.18 -9.33
C LYS A 168 13.17 -11.36 -8.63
N PHE A 169 13.92 -12.00 -7.75
CA PHE A 169 15.08 -11.39 -7.11
C PHE A 169 16.27 -11.47 -8.06
N ASP A 170 16.73 -10.32 -8.56
CA ASP A 170 17.80 -10.23 -9.55
C ASP A 170 18.54 -8.88 -9.40
N LEU A 171 19.80 -8.94 -8.95
CA LEU A 171 20.63 -7.75 -8.73
C LEU A 171 21.13 -7.14 -10.05
N GLU A 172 21.13 -7.91 -11.13
CA GLU A 172 21.58 -7.50 -12.47
C GLU A 172 20.38 -7.12 -13.36
N ALA A 173 19.19 -7.00 -12.78
CA ALA A 173 17.97 -6.71 -13.51
C ALA A 173 18.10 -5.39 -14.30
N GLN A 174 17.70 -5.46 -15.57
CA GLN A 174 17.57 -4.30 -16.45
C GLN A 174 16.08 -4.08 -16.75
N PRO A 175 15.31 -3.54 -15.78
CA PRO A 175 13.86 -3.43 -15.90
C PRO A 175 13.47 -2.55 -17.08
N ARG A 176 12.46 -3.01 -17.83
CA ARG A 176 11.87 -2.25 -18.94
C ARG A 176 10.45 -1.86 -18.58
N LYS A 177 10.05 -0.67 -19.04
CA LYS A 177 8.68 -0.18 -18.89
C LYS A 177 7.72 -1.14 -19.59
N SER A 178 6.79 -1.71 -18.83
CA SER A 178 5.70 -2.54 -19.35
C SER A 178 4.51 -1.65 -19.71
N THR A 179 3.55 -2.19 -20.44
CA THR A 179 2.27 -1.53 -20.70
C THR A 179 1.36 -1.60 -19.48
N VAL A 180 0.36 -0.73 -19.39
CA VAL A 180 -0.64 -0.78 -18.31
C VAL A 180 -1.32 -2.16 -18.27
N ALA A 181 -1.70 -2.71 -19.43
CA ALA A 181 -2.31 -4.03 -19.52
C ALA A 181 -1.43 -5.14 -18.92
N GLN A 182 -0.15 -5.20 -19.32
CA GLN A 182 0.79 -6.21 -18.82
C GLN A 182 0.98 -6.14 -17.30
N VAL A 183 0.97 -4.95 -16.72
CA VAL A 183 1.10 -4.79 -15.27
C VAL A 183 -0.14 -5.31 -14.55
N TYR A 184 -1.34 -5.00 -15.06
CA TYR A 184 -2.59 -5.52 -14.50
C TYR A 184 -2.71 -7.04 -14.63
N ASP A 185 -2.30 -7.61 -15.76
CA ASP A 185 -2.28 -9.07 -15.97
C ASP A 185 -1.33 -9.76 -14.97
N PHE A 186 -0.15 -9.17 -14.73
CA PHE A 186 0.80 -9.65 -13.74
C PHE A 186 0.23 -9.60 -12.32
N ILE A 187 -0.39 -8.47 -11.94
CA ILE A 187 -1.04 -8.30 -10.63
C ILE A 187 -2.13 -9.36 -10.44
N GLN A 188 -3.02 -9.53 -11.42
CA GLN A 188 -4.11 -10.48 -11.36
C GLN A 188 -3.58 -11.93 -11.24
N LYS A 189 -2.55 -12.27 -12.01
CA LYS A 189 -1.91 -13.59 -11.94
C LYS A 189 -1.33 -13.88 -10.56
N ASP A 190 -0.62 -12.92 -9.95
CA ASP A 190 -0.04 -13.10 -8.62
C ASP A 190 -1.11 -13.34 -7.55
N ILE A 191 -2.24 -12.63 -7.65
CA ILE A 191 -3.39 -12.82 -6.76
C ILE A 191 -3.97 -14.21 -6.95
N ASP A 192 -4.29 -14.59 -8.19
CA ASP A 192 -4.94 -15.86 -8.50
C ASP A 192 -4.09 -17.09 -8.13
N ASP A 193 -2.77 -17.02 -8.38
CA ASP A 193 -1.82 -18.05 -7.97
C ASP A 193 -1.75 -18.21 -6.43
N ALA A 194 -1.98 -17.14 -5.68
CA ALA A 194 -1.82 -17.12 -4.22
C ALA A 194 -3.07 -17.59 -3.46
N LEU A 195 -4.27 -17.29 -3.99
CA LEU A 195 -5.55 -17.56 -3.32
C LEU A 195 -5.70 -18.98 -2.75
N PRO A 196 -5.28 -20.07 -3.42
CA PRO A 196 -5.43 -21.44 -2.90
C PRO A 196 -4.63 -21.75 -1.63
N PHE A 197 -3.61 -20.95 -1.32
CA PHE A 197 -2.66 -21.22 -0.24
C PHE A 197 -2.77 -20.24 0.93
N LEU A 198 -3.54 -19.17 0.78
CA LEU A 198 -3.73 -18.15 1.82
C LEU A 198 -4.65 -18.65 2.93
N GLN A 199 -4.40 -18.15 4.15
CA GLN A 199 -5.22 -18.45 5.32
C GLN A 199 -6.34 -17.41 5.50
N GLU A 200 -7.51 -17.86 5.97
CA GLU A 200 -8.61 -16.95 6.33
C GLU A 200 -8.18 -16.01 7.47
N LYS A 201 -7.61 -16.59 8.52
CA LYS A 201 -7.01 -15.85 9.63
C LYS A 201 -5.48 -15.88 9.48
N PRO A 202 -4.85 -14.75 9.13
CA PRO A 202 -3.40 -14.69 9.00
C PRO A 202 -2.71 -14.78 10.37
N LEU A 203 -1.39 -15.00 10.35
CA LEU A 203 -0.57 -15.12 11.56
C LEU A 203 -0.65 -13.86 12.45
N ASP A 204 -0.57 -12.68 11.83
CA ASP A 204 -0.75 -11.38 12.47
C ASP A 204 -1.33 -10.36 11.46
N VAL A 205 -1.51 -9.11 11.89
CA VAL A 205 -2.11 -8.03 11.08
C VAL A 205 -1.23 -7.55 9.91
N TYR A 206 0.05 -7.92 9.89
CA TYR A 206 1.03 -7.62 8.84
C TYR A 206 1.14 -8.76 7.81
N HIS A 207 0.40 -9.85 7.98
CA HIS A 207 0.21 -10.88 6.96
C HIS A 207 -1.11 -10.64 6.20
N PRO A 208 -1.19 -10.94 4.89
CA PRO A 208 -2.39 -10.71 4.12
C PRO A 208 -3.42 -11.81 4.43
N SER A 209 -4.60 -11.40 4.86
CA SER A 209 -5.74 -12.32 4.99
C SER A 209 -6.30 -12.71 3.62
N LEU A 210 -7.02 -13.82 3.57
CA LEU A 210 -7.81 -14.19 2.39
C LEU A 210 -8.83 -13.09 2.03
N ALA A 211 -9.41 -12.42 3.04
CA ALA A 211 -10.28 -11.26 2.83
C ALA A 211 -9.56 -10.12 2.10
N PHE A 212 -8.32 -9.80 2.46
CA PHE A 212 -7.50 -8.79 1.78
C PHE A 212 -7.20 -9.17 0.33
N ALA A 213 -6.83 -10.42 0.07
CA ALA A 213 -6.53 -10.88 -1.29
C ALA A 213 -7.74 -10.77 -2.23
N TYR A 214 -8.94 -11.16 -1.77
CA TYR A 214 -10.17 -10.96 -2.52
C TYR A 214 -10.58 -9.49 -2.63
N ALA A 215 -10.32 -8.66 -1.62
CA ALA A 215 -10.54 -7.22 -1.70
C ALA A 215 -9.67 -6.59 -2.79
N LEU A 216 -8.37 -6.95 -2.84
CA LEU A 216 -7.46 -6.49 -3.87
C LEU A 216 -7.90 -6.98 -5.25
N LYS A 217 -8.31 -8.25 -5.38
CA LYS A 217 -8.89 -8.79 -6.61
C LYS A 217 -10.10 -7.98 -7.08
N ALA A 218 -11.02 -7.67 -6.16
CA ALA A 218 -12.19 -6.84 -6.46
C ALA A 218 -11.79 -5.45 -6.97
N LYS A 219 -10.82 -4.80 -6.32
CA LYS A 219 -10.31 -3.49 -6.72
C LYS A 219 -9.64 -3.51 -8.09
N VAL A 220 -8.84 -4.54 -8.38
CA VAL A 220 -8.20 -4.73 -9.68
C VAL A 220 -9.26 -4.86 -10.78
N HIS A 221 -10.25 -5.73 -10.61
CA HIS A 221 -11.34 -5.89 -11.58
C HIS A 221 -12.18 -4.61 -11.74
N LEU A 222 -12.50 -3.92 -10.64
CA LEU A 222 -13.25 -2.67 -10.70
C LEU A 222 -12.51 -1.61 -11.51
N PHE A 223 -11.20 -1.49 -11.32
CA PHE A 223 -10.35 -0.54 -12.07
C PHE A 223 -10.20 -0.94 -13.55
N LYS A 224 -10.34 -2.22 -13.89
CA LYS A 224 -10.42 -2.71 -15.28
C LYS A 224 -11.83 -2.60 -15.90
N LEU A 225 -12.82 -2.09 -15.14
CA LEU A 225 -14.24 -2.06 -15.51
C LEU A 225 -14.87 -3.46 -15.70
N GLU A 226 -14.28 -4.49 -15.08
CA GLU A 226 -14.78 -5.88 -15.06
C GLU A 226 -15.77 -6.05 -13.90
N ILE A 227 -16.98 -5.49 -14.07
CA ILE A 227 -17.93 -5.26 -12.96
C ILE A 227 -18.43 -6.56 -12.32
N ALA A 228 -18.67 -7.62 -13.11
CA ALA A 228 -19.16 -8.88 -12.59
C ALA A 228 -18.12 -9.58 -11.71
N GLU A 229 -16.87 -9.60 -12.15
CA GLU A 229 -15.73 -10.16 -11.46
C GLU A 229 -15.39 -9.35 -10.21
N ALA A 230 -15.45 -8.02 -10.30
CA ALA A 230 -15.29 -7.12 -9.17
C ALA A 230 -16.31 -7.40 -8.07
N LYS A 231 -17.59 -7.52 -8.44
CA LYS A 231 -18.68 -7.85 -7.52
C LYS A 231 -18.47 -9.20 -6.84
N ALA A 232 -18.19 -10.24 -7.63
CA ALA A 232 -17.97 -11.60 -7.10
C ALA A 232 -16.79 -11.65 -6.13
N ALA A 233 -15.69 -10.95 -6.44
CA ALA A 233 -14.54 -10.87 -5.55
C ALA A 233 -14.84 -10.05 -4.28
N ALA A 234 -15.62 -8.96 -4.38
CA ALA A 234 -16.02 -8.16 -3.23
C ALA A 234 -16.93 -8.95 -2.28
N GLU A 235 -17.93 -9.66 -2.81
CA GLU A 235 -18.80 -10.55 -2.03
C GLU A 235 -17.98 -11.65 -1.35
N LYS A 236 -16.99 -12.22 -2.06
CA LYS A 236 -16.10 -13.24 -1.49
C LYS A 236 -15.21 -12.69 -0.38
N SER A 237 -14.66 -11.48 -0.54
CA SER A 237 -13.91 -10.80 0.53
C SER A 237 -14.77 -10.58 1.78
N LEU A 238 -15.99 -10.07 1.61
CA LEU A 238 -16.93 -9.84 2.72
C LEU A 238 -17.38 -11.14 3.38
N SER A 239 -17.40 -12.27 2.67
CA SER A 239 -17.68 -13.58 3.27
C SER A 239 -16.64 -14.02 4.31
N TYR A 240 -15.41 -13.51 4.21
CA TYR A 240 -14.33 -13.77 5.19
C TYR A 240 -14.28 -12.71 6.30
N ASN A 241 -14.49 -11.43 5.97
CA ASN A 241 -14.64 -10.37 6.96
C ASN A 241 -15.59 -9.28 6.46
N SER A 242 -16.74 -9.14 7.15
CA SER A 242 -17.78 -8.16 6.83
C SER A 242 -17.97 -7.09 7.92
N GLN A 243 -17.06 -7.03 8.91
CA GLN A 243 -17.21 -6.18 10.09
C GLN A 243 -17.15 -4.69 9.71
N ILE A 244 -17.99 -3.86 10.34
CA ILE A 244 -17.93 -2.40 10.25
C ILE A 244 -17.85 -1.87 11.67
N PHE A 245 -16.81 -1.10 11.98
CA PHE A 245 -16.62 -0.47 13.28
C PHE A 245 -17.70 0.59 13.49
N ASP A 246 -18.40 0.54 14.62
CA ASP A 246 -19.52 1.46 14.89
C ASP A 246 -19.01 2.78 15.47
N MET A 247 -18.90 3.81 14.62
CA MET A 247 -18.42 5.12 15.05
C MET A 247 -19.48 5.91 15.83
N VAL A 248 -20.77 5.63 15.62
CA VAL A 248 -21.86 6.29 16.35
C VAL A 248 -21.88 5.81 17.79
N LEU A 249 -21.81 4.48 18.00
CA LEU A 249 -21.67 3.91 19.34
C LEU A 249 -20.37 4.37 20.00
N TYR A 250 -19.26 4.34 19.27
CA TYR A 250 -17.96 4.77 19.79
C TYR A 250 -17.97 6.24 20.25
N ALA A 251 -18.66 7.12 19.54
CA ALA A 251 -18.86 8.51 19.97
C ALA A 251 -19.67 8.60 21.27
N ALA A 252 -20.73 7.81 21.42
CA ALA A 252 -21.52 7.75 22.66
C ALA A 252 -20.70 7.21 23.85
N GLU A 253 -19.70 6.36 23.60
CA GLU A 253 -18.76 5.85 24.61
C GLU A 253 -17.62 6.84 24.96
N GLY A 254 -17.64 8.06 24.40
CA GLY A 254 -16.63 9.10 24.64
C GLY A 254 -15.46 9.12 23.66
N GLY A 255 -15.46 8.25 22.64
CA GLY A 255 -14.57 8.29 21.50
C GLY A 255 -13.08 8.18 21.85
N PRO A 256 -12.18 8.77 21.03
CA PRO A 256 -10.73 8.64 21.19
C PRO A 256 -10.18 9.23 22.48
N SER A 257 -10.93 10.13 23.13
CA SER A 257 -10.57 10.70 24.42
C SER A 257 -10.67 9.71 25.58
N VAL A 258 -11.52 8.68 25.45
CA VAL A 258 -11.79 7.69 26.50
C VAL A 258 -11.25 6.30 26.13
N LYS A 259 -11.44 5.86 24.88
CA LYS A 259 -11.15 4.51 24.43
C LYS A 259 -10.27 4.52 23.20
N ALA A 260 -9.03 4.05 23.32
CA ALA A 260 -8.11 4.00 22.20
C ALA A 260 -8.40 2.81 21.27
N ILE A 261 -8.41 3.04 19.96
CA ILE A 261 -8.56 2.01 18.91
C ILE A 261 -7.38 2.09 17.96
N THR A 262 -6.34 1.29 18.22
CA THR A 262 -5.19 1.18 17.32
C THR A 262 -5.54 0.36 16.08
N ALA A 263 -4.75 0.49 15.02
CA ALA A 263 -5.12 -0.06 13.71
C ALA A 263 -5.19 -1.60 13.71
N GLY A 264 -4.25 -2.25 14.41
CA GLY A 264 -4.23 -3.70 14.55
C GLY A 264 -5.45 -4.24 15.33
N ASN A 265 -6.15 -3.36 16.06
CA ASN A 265 -7.37 -3.70 16.79
C ASN A 265 -8.64 -3.25 16.05
N ASN A 266 -8.51 -2.58 14.90
CA ASN A 266 -9.68 -2.19 14.12
C ASN A 266 -10.21 -3.40 13.34
N PRO A 267 -11.44 -3.85 13.58
CA PRO A 267 -12.02 -5.00 12.88
C PRO A 267 -12.20 -4.79 11.36
N GLU A 268 -12.12 -3.55 10.87
CA GLU A 268 -12.24 -3.24 9.45
C GLU A 268 -10.97 -3.48 8.66
N VAL A 269 -9.79 -3.52 9.30
CA VAL A 269 -8.50 -3.60 8.61
C VAL A 269 -8.27 -5.02 8.11
N LEU A 270 -8.09 -5.20 6.79
CA LEU A 270 -7.87 -6.51 6.18
C LEU A 270 -6.39 -6.90 6.09
N SER A 271 -5.51 -5.89 6.03
CA SER A 271 -4.05 -5.98 6.13
C SER A 271 -3.54 -4.61 6.57
N TYR A 272 -2.63 -4.56 7.54
CA TYR A 272 -2.23 -3.29 8.14
C TYR A 272 -0.95 -2.72 7.51
N MET A 273 -1.07 -1.50 6.96
CA MET A 273 0.03 -0.75 6.34
C MET A 273 -0.16 0.75 6.56
N TYR A 274 0.92 1.49 6.81
CA TYR A 274 0.88 2.92 7.12
C TYR A 274 0.87 3.79 5.84
N MET A 275 0.19 4.93 5.88
CA MET A 275 0.20 5.93 4.80
C MET A 275 1.42 6.87 4.80
N THR A 276 2.30 6.84 5.79
CA THR A 276 3.56 7.61 5.76
C THR A 276 4.53 7.03 6.76
N GLY A 277 4.04 6.77 7.98
CA GLY A 277 4.79 6.19 9.08
C GLY A 277 3.92 6.18 10.34
N ASN A 278 4.56 5.99 11.49
CA ASN A 278 3.92 5.84 12.80
C ASN A 278 4.27 6.98 13.78
N THR A 279 4.45 8.21 13.29
CA THR A 279 4.87 9.35 14.13
C THR A 279 3.73 10.32 14.43
N GLU A 280 3.60 10.75 15.70
CA GLU A 280 2.50 11.61 16.15
C GLU A 280 2.60 13.06 15.61
N LEU A 281 3.82 13.53 15.37
CA LEU A 281 4.12 14.96 15.13
C LEU A 281 3.56 15.50 13.81
N ASN A 282 3.23 14.65 12.83
CA ASN A 282 2.91 15.10 11.47
C ASN A 282 1.43 14.99 11.08
N ILE A 283 0.59 14.34 11.89
CA ILE A 283 -0.77 13.94 11.46
C ILE A 283 -1.65 15.13 11.11
N ALA A 284 -1.59 16.17 11.95
CA ALA A 284 -2.37 17.38 11.78
C ALA A 284 -1.94 18.21 10.55
N TYR A 285 -0.69 18.10 10.13
CA TYR A 285 -0.13 18.82 8.98
C TYR A 285 -0.38 18.11 7.64
N ILE A 286 -0.56 16.79 7.65
CA ILE A 286 -0.70 15.97 6.43
C ILE A 286 -2.15 15.55 6.14
N ASN A 287 -3.12 15.90 7.00
CA ASN A 287 -4.54 15.58 6.81
C ASN A 287 -5.41 16.82 7.06
N ILE A 288 -5.19 17.88 6.28
CA ILE A 288 -6.08 19.03 6.25
C ILE A 288 -7.04 18.81 5.08
N ILE A 289 -8.33 18.69 5.36
CA ILE A 289 -9.34 18.46 4.33
C ILE A 289 -9.81 19.75 3.68
N SER A 290 -10.17 19.66 2.40
CA SER A 290 -10.71 20.76 1.61
C SER A 290 -12.05 21.27 2.16
N PRO A 291 -12.40 22.54 1.87
CA PRO A 291 -13.70 23.10 2.24
C PRO A 291 -14.88 22.33 1.63
N GLU A 292 -14.70 21.84 0.41
CA GLU A 292 -15.66 21.04 -0.34
C GLU A 292 -15.91 19.71 0.37
N LEU A 293 -14.86 18.96 0.69
CA LEU A 293 -14.97 17.70 1.44
C LEU A 293 -15.59 17.95 2.82
N ARG A 294 -15.17 19.00 3.54
CA ARG A 294 -15.77 19.34 4.84
C ARG A 294 -17.28 19.55 4.74
N THR A 295 -17.76 20.17 3.67
CA THR A 295 -19.18 20.49 3.48
C THR A 295 -20.03 19.24 3.19
N LEU A 296 -19.42 18.13 2.77
CA LEU A 296 -20.12 16.86 2.59
C LEU A 296 -20.50 16.18 3.92
N PHE A 297 -19.89 16.56 5.03
CA PHE A 297 -20.22 16.02 6.34
C PHE A 297 -21.42 16.77 6.96
N GLY A 298 -22.44 16.00 7.35
CA GLY A 298 -23.55 16.54 8.14
C GLY A 298 -23.17 16.75 9.61
N ASN A 299 -23.97 17.56 10.32
CA ASN A 299 -23.71 17.87 11.74
C ASN A 299 -23.71 16.64 12.66
N ASN A 300 -24.40 15.55 12.28
CA ASN A 300 -24.46 14.29 13.02
C ASN A 300 -23.39 13.27 12.60
N ASP A 301 -22.46 13.62 11.71
CA ASP A 301 -21.48 12.67 11.20
C ASP A 301 -20.39 12.36 12.22
N ALA A 302 -20.37 11.12 12.72
CA ALA A 302 -19.39 10.66 13.70
C ALA A 302 -17.96 10.69 13.14
N ARG A 303 -17.77 10.51 11.82
CA ARG A 303 -16.43 10.59 11.20
C ARG A 303 -15.83 11.98 11.39
N PHE A 304 -16.65 13.01 11.16
CA PHE A 304 -16.21 14.39 11.32
C PHE A 304 -16.04 14.74 12.80
N ASN A 305 -17.07 14.49 13.59
CA ASN A 305 -17.15 14.92 14.99
C ASN A 305 -16.12 14.22 15.90
N LEU A 306 -15.70 12.99 15.58
CA LEU A 306 -14.70 12.28 16.36
C LEU A 306 -13.27 12.69 16.03
N PHE A 307 -12.98 12.97 14.76
CA PHE A 307 -11.61 12.98 14.27
C PHE A 307 -11.13 14.32 13.75
N TYR A 308 -12.02 15.24 13.37
CA TYR A 308 -11.64 16.51 12.78
C TYR A 308 -11.78 17.68 13.76
N ASN A 309 -10.83 18.61 13.68
CA ASN A 309 -10.83 19.85 14.45
C ASN A 309 -10.79 21.05 13.48
N SER A 310 -11.56 22.09 13.80
CA SER A 310 -11.75 23.29 12.97
C SER A 310 -11.29 24.60 13.64
N THR A 311 -10.72 24.54 14.85
CA THR A 311 -10.44 25.74 15.66
C THR A 311 -8.96 26.05 15.87
N HIS A 312 -8.03 25.24 15.34
CA HIS A 312 -6.59 25.42 15.60
C HIS A 312 -5.94 26.49 14.70
N PRO A 313 -5.58 27.68 15.23
CA PRO A 313 -5.16 28.82 14.41
C PRO A 313 -3.79 28.63 13.74
N SER A 314 -2.94 27.75 14.26
CA SER A 314 -1.62 27.49 13.64
C SER A 314 -1.70 26.57 12.43
N ASN A 315 -2.80 25.81 12.26
CA ASN A 315 -2.91 24.80 11.20
C ASN A 315 -3.86 25.22 10.08
N LEU A 316 -4.82 26.09 10.36
CA LEU A 316 -5.89 26.46 9.44
C LEU A 316 -5.78 27.93 9.06
N ASP A 317 -6.19 28.27 7.83
CA ASP A 317 -6.34 29.66 7.43
C ASP A 317 -7.67 30.21 7.95
N GLN A 318 -7.68 31.47 8.39
CA GLN A 318 -8.90 32.08 8.88
C GLN A 318 -9.92 32.21 7.75
N GLY A 319 -11.11 31.65 7.95
CA GLY A 319 -12.19 31.72 6.96
C GLY A 319 -12.08 30.71 5.82
N SER A 320 -11.07 29.83 5.80
CA SER A 320 -10.95 28.80 4.75
C SER A 320 -12.05 27.74 4.80
N ASN A 321 -12.77 27.61 5.91
CA ASN A 321 -13.77 26.56 6.10
C ASN A 321 -13.17 25.14 5.93
N THR A 322 -11.94 24.93 6.39
CA THR A 322 -11.25 23.63 6.37
C THR A 322 -11.28 22.96 7.75
N ALA A 323 -10.83 21.71 7.81
CA ALA A 323 -10.59 21.02 9.08
C ALA A 323 -9.34 20.16 8.96
N TYR A 324 -8.71 19.85 10.09
CA TYR A 324 -7.58 18.93 10.11
C TYR A 324 -7.87 17.74 11.02
N TRP A 325 -7.21 16.62 10.76
CA TRP A 325 -7.30 15.45 11.65
C TRP A 325 -6.70 15.77 13.02
N GLY A 326 -7.57 15.89 14.04
CA GLY A 326 -7.25 16.30 15.40
C GLY A 326 -6.99 15.15 16.38
N THR A 327 -7.08 13.89 15.94
CA THR A 327 -6.87 12.71 16.82
C THR A 327 -5.47 12.14 16.69
N LEU A 328 -4.81 11.88 17.80
CA LEU A 328 -3.50 11.20 17.81
C LEU A 328 -3.63 9.75 17.32
N PHE A 329 -2.64 9.25 16.56
CA PHE A 329 -2.70 7.86 16.06
C PHE A 329 -2.74 6.80 17.17
N THR A 330 -2.17 7.13 18.34
CA THR A 330 -2.19 6.30 19.55
C THR A 330 -3.58 6.20 20.18
N ARG A 331 -4.48 7.14 19.84
CA ARG A 331 -5.89 7.15 20.28
C ARG A 331 -6.81 6.55 19.23
N PHE A 332 -6.57 6.82 17.96
CA PHE A 332 -7.31 6.22 16.87
C PHE A 332 -6.42 6.05 15.65
N PHE A 333 -6.48 4.89 15.01
CA PHE A 333 -5.63 4.59 13.87
C PHE A 333 -5.73 5.62 12.75
N MET A 334 -4.60 5.87 12.09
CA MET A 334 -4.53 6.72 10.91
C MET A 334 -5.11 6.04 9.67
N PRO A 335 -5.42 6.81 8.61
CA PRO A 335 -5.63 6.22 7.29
C PRO A 335 -4.53 5.20 6.95
N THR A 336 -4.98 3.99 6.61
CA THR A 336 -4.12 2.87 6.25
C THR A 336 -4.11 2.72 4.74
N VAL A 337 -2.98 2.30 4.18
CA VAL A 337 -2.88 1.99 2.73
C VAL A 337 -3.44 0.61 2.42
N GLY A 338 -3.40 -0.28 3.42
CA GLY A 338 -4.11 -1.54 3.37
C GLY A 338 -5.62 -1.32 3.27
N MET A 339 -6.31 -2.28 2.64
CA MET A 339 -7.73 -2.20 2.38
C MET A 339 -8.56 -2.46 3.63
N LYS A 340 -9.74 -1.84 3.69
CA LYS A 340 -10.71 -2.03 4.76
C LYS A 340 -11.99 -2.65 4.24
N THR A 341 -12.72 -3.36 5.09
CA THR A 341 -14.07 -3.86 4.80
C THR A 341 -15.00 -2.77 4.27
N THR A 342 -14.86 -1.55 4.78
CA THR A 342 -15.65 -0.39 4.38
C THR A 342 -15.43 0.02 2.92
N GLU A 343 -14.19 -0.08 2.43
CA GLU A 343 -13.86 0.10 1.03
C GLU A 343 -14.47 -1.00 0.16
N VAL A 344 -14.45 -2.25 0.64
CA VAL A 344 -15.07 -3.38 -0.09
C VAL A 344 -16.59 -3.21 -0.21
N TYR A 345 -17.27 -2.71 0.82
CA TYR A 345 -18.68 -2.37 0.73
C TYR A 345 -18.95 -1.25 -0.28
N LEU A 346 -18.09 -0.22 -0.35
CA LEU A 346 -18.23 0.85 -1.35
C LEU A 346 -18.02 0.33 -2.77
N MET A 347 -17.00 -0.51 -3.00
CA MET A 347 -16.81 -1.19 -4.30
C MET A 347 -18.02 -2.05 -4.68
N LEU A 348 -18.59 -2.78 -3.72
CA LEU A 348 -19.78 -3.59 -3.96
C LEU A 348 -21.01 -2.74 -4.30
N ALA A 349 -21.23 -1.63 -3.59
CA ALA A 349 -22.30 -0.68 -3.91
C ALA A 349 -22.12 -0.09 -5.32
N GLU A 350 -20.90 0.28 -5.69
CA GLU A 350 -20.60 0.77 -7.05
C GLU A 350 -20.88 -0.31 -8.11
N CYS A 351 -20.50 -1.56 -7.86
CA CYS A 351 -20.80 -2.66 -8.78
C CYS A 351 -22.32 -2.83 -8.98
N PHE A 352 -23.10 -2.79 -7.90
CA PHE A 352 -24.57 -2.82 -8.01
C PHE A 352 -25.12 -1.62 -8.79
N ALA A 353 -24.62 -0.41 -8.53
CA ALA A 353 -25.05 0.78 -9.25
C ALA A 353 -24.74 0.69 -10.76
N ARG A 354 -23.55 0.20 -11.14
CA ARG A 354 -23.16 -0.02 -12.54
C ARG A 354 -23.96 -1.12 -13.23
N GLU A 355 -24.52 -2.06 -12.47
CA GLU A 355 -25.49 -3.06 -12.95
C GLU A 355 -26.94 -2.54 -12.98
N ASN A 356 -27.17 -1.24 -12.70
CA ASN A 356 -28.51 -0.62 -12.55
C ASN A 356 -29.36 -1.21 -11.41
N LYS A 357 -28.71 -1.83 -10.41
CA LYS A 357 -29.32 -2.36 -9.19
C LYS A 357 -29.25 -1.34 -8.06
N PHE A 358 -29.97 -0.23 -8.25
CA PHE A 358 -29.83 0.94 -7.40
C PHE A 358 -30.31 0.71 -5.96
N GLN A 359 -31.34 -0.12 -5.76
CA GLN A 359 -31.83 -0.41 -4.42
C GLN A 359 -30.77 -1.19 -3.62
N GLU A 360 -30.17 -2.21 -4.24
CA GLU A 360 -29.11 -3.00 -3.63
C GLU A 360 -27.87 -2.15 -3.33
N ALA A 361 -27.51 -1.23 -4.24
CA ALA A 361 -26.43 -0.28 -4.00
C ALA A 361 -26.73 0.60 -2.76
N VAL A 362 -27.94 1.16 -2.68
CA VAL A 362 -28.38 1.98 -1.54
C VAL A 362 -28.42 1.19 -0.24
N ASP A 363 -28.86 -0.07 -0.27
CA ASP A 363 -28.90 -0.94 0.91
C ASP A 363 -27.49 -1.20 1.44
N ILE A 364 -26.50 -1.42 0.56
CA ILE A 364 -25.09 -1.53 0.96
C ILE A 364 -24.57 -0.22 1.56
N LEU A 365 -24.86 0.93 0.93
CA LEU A 365 -24.47 2.23 1.48
C LEU A 365 -25.11 2.49 2.85
N ASN A 366 -26.36 2.09 3.05
CA ASN A 366 -27.05 2.28 4.32
C ASN A 366 -26.47 1.41 5.45
N LYS A 367 -25.91 0.23 5.16
CA LYS A 367 -25.14 -0.55 6.15
C LYS A 367 -23.94 0.22 6.70
N LEU A 368 -23.21 0.92 5.81
CA LEU A 368 -22.11 1.80 6.20
C LEU A 368 -22.61 3.02 6.97
N ARG A 369 -23.61 3.72 6.41
CA ARG A 369 -24.14 4.97 6.98
C ARG A 369 -24.66 4.78 8.40
N ALA A 370 -25.36 3.69 8.69
CA ALA A 370 -25.85 3.37 10.03
C ALA A 370 -24.74 3.25 11.10
N LYS A 371 -23.47 3.09 10.68
CA LYS A 371 -22.29 3.03 11.55
C LYS A 371 -21.47 4.32 11.53
N ARG A 372 -21.95 5.38 10.88
CA ARG A 372 -21.23 6.64 10.64
C ARG A 372 -22.05 7.89 10.98
N ILE A 373 -23.35 7.88 10.71
CA ILE A 373 -24.24 9.05 10.81
C ILE A 373 -25.55 8.72 11.51
#